data_AF-A0A0D0QRY5-F1
#
_entry.id   AF-A0A0D0QRY5-F1
#
_cell.length_a   1.000
_cell.length_b   1.000
_cell.length_c   1.000
_cell.angle_alpha   90.00
_cell.angle_beta   90.00
_cell.angle_gamma   90.00
#
_symmetry.space_group_name_H-M   'P 1'
#
loop_
_entity.id
_entity.type
_entity.pdbx_description
1 polymer ?
#
loop_
_entity_poly.entity_id
_entity_poly.type
_entity_poly.pdbx_seq_one_letter_code
_entity_poly.pdbx_strand_id
1 'polypeptide(L)'
;MNTILKTYEPTARAIVELFGKGCEVVLHDLSKPENSVVFVVNGEVTGRKVGQSFDHLIRQVLLNTNFKDDCSVSYYFETVDGKKLNQYLQ
;
A
#
# COMPACT_ATOMS: atom_id res chain seq x y z
N MET A 1 14.31 -5.96 6.53
CA MET A 1 13.85 -5.47 5.22
C MET A 1 14.55 -6.25 4.15
N ASN A 2 13.80 -7.00 3.34
CA ASN A 2 14.35 -7.71 2.19
C ASN A 2 15.09 -6.73 1.26
N THR A 3 16.32 -7.06 0.85
CA THR A 3 17.17 -6.20 0.02
C THR A 3 16.53 -5.90 -1.34
N ILE A 4 15.68 -6.80 -1.86
CA ILE A 4 14.91 -6.60 -3.08
C ILE A 4 13.90 -5.46 -2.90
N LEU A 5 13.25 -5.34 -1.74
CA LEU A 5 12.25 -4.28 -1.53
C LEU A 5 12.88 -2.89 -1.50
N LYS A 6 14.13 -2.76 -1.05
CA LYS A 6 14.90 -1.50 -1.10
C LYS A 6 15.06 -0.97 -2.52
N THR A 7 15.17 -1.85 -3.53
CA THR A 7 15.37 -1.41 -4.92
C THR A 7 14.12 -0.74 -5.50
N TYR A 8 12.96 -0.89 -4.86
CA TYR A 8 11.71 -0.24 -5.27
C TYR A 8 11.46 1.12 -4.60
N GLU A 9 12.28 1.55 -3.63
CA GLU A 9 12.12 2.87 -3.00
C GLU A 9 12.17 4.04 -4.02
N PRO A 10 13.10 4.06 -5.01
CA PRO A 10 13.10 5.11 -6.04
C PRO A 10 11.83 5.09 -6.89
N THR A 11 11.34 3.90 -7.25
CA THR A 11 10.09 3.74 -8.02
C THR A 11 8.89 4.27 -7.23
N ALA A 12 8.80 3.94 -5.94
CA ALA A 12 7.74 4.42 -5.07
C ALA A 12 7.74 5.97 -4.96
N ARG A 13 8.93 6.58 -4.90
CA ARG A 13 9.05 8.05 -4.92
C ARG A 13 8.62 8.64 -6.27
N ALA A 14 9.06 8.05 -7.38
CA ALA A 14 8.68 8.48 -8.72
C ALA A 14 7.16 8.44 -8.93
N ILE A 15 6.48 7.38 -8.45
CA ILE A 15 5.02 7.28 -8.52
C ILE A 15 4.36 8.46 -7.79
N VAL A 16 4.77 8.76 -6.55
CA VAL A 16 4.21 9.90 -5.81
C VAL A 16 4.52 11.23 -6.49
N GLU A 17 5.71 11.41 -7.06
CA GLU A 17 6.07 12.62 -7.80
C GLU A 17 5.19 12.81 -9.05
N LEU A 18 4.83 11.73 -9.74
CA LEU A 18 3.96 11.75 -10.92
C LEU A 18 2.51 12.09 -10.58
N PHE A 19 1.96 11.52 -9.50
CA PHE A 19 0.56 11.68 -9.14
C PHE A 19 0.30 12.80 -8.10
N GLY A 20 1.34 13.33 -7.48
CA GLY A 20 1.28 14.44 -6.54
C GLY A 20 0.74 14.07 -5.16
N LYS A 21 0.34 15.09 -4.39
CA LYS A 21 0.04 15.00 -2.94
C LYS A 21 -1.12 14.08 -2.56
N GLY A 22 -1.97 13.70 -3.52
CA GLY A 22 -3.08 12.75 -3.29
C GLY A 22 -2.67 11.28 -3.40
N CYS A 23 -1.42 10.99 -3.76
CA CYS A 23 -0.93 9.63 -3.99
C CYS A 23 -0.02 9.19 -2.85
N GLU A 24 -0.35 8.05 -2.23
CA GLU A 24 0.49 7.39 -1.23
C GLU A 24 0.91 6.03 -1.77
N VAL A 25 2.19 5.69 -1.58
CA VAL A 25 2.74 4.40 -1.97
C VAL A 25 3.31 3.72 -0.73
N VAL A 26 2.93 2.45 -0.55
CA VAL A 26 3.32 1.63 0.61
C VAL A 26 3.95 0.35 0.12
N LEU A 27 5.20 0.09 0.52
CA LEU A 27 5.86 -1.19 0.25
C LEU A 27 5.63 -2.15 1.42
N HIS A 28 5.20 -3.36 1.09
CA HIS A 28 4.94 -4.43 2.04
C HIS A 28 5.96 -5.58 1.92
N ASP A 29 6.48 -6.05 3.05
CA ASP A 29 7.19 -7.33 3.19
C ASP A 29 6.24 -8.37 3.79
N LEU A 30 5.55 -9.11 2.92
CA LEU A 30 4.55 -10.10 3.33
C LEU A 30 5.15 -11.36 3.98
N SER A 31 6.49 -11.50 4.01
CA SER A 31 7.13 -12.55 4.82
C SER A 31 6.96 -12.31 6.33
N LYS A 32 6.58 -11.09 6.73
CA LYS A 32 6.29 -10.69 8.12
C LYS A 32 4.97 -9.92 8.19
N PRO A 33 3.80 -10.59 8.06
CA PRO A 33 2.50 -9.93 7.94
C PRO A 33 2.18 -8.93 9.07
N GLU A 34 2.58 -9.25 10.30
CA GLU A 34 2.36 -8.43 11.49
C GLU A 34 3.13 -7.10 11.46
N ASN A 35 4.24 -7.02 10.71
CA ASN A 35 5.06 -5.82 10.53
C ASN A 35 5.36 -5.61 9.05
N SER A 36 4.32 -5.74 8.23
CA SER A 36 4.47 -5.79 6.77
C SER A 36 4.92 -4.47 6.17
N VAL A 37 4.51 -3.32 6.70
CA VAL A 37 4.84 -2.03 6.10
C VAL A 37 6.32 -1.76 6.33
N VAL A 38 7.11 -1.81 5.27
CA VAL A 38 8.57 -1.59 5.35
C VAL A 38 8.99 -0.21 4.84
N PHE A 39 8.17 0.42 4.01
CA PHE A 39 8.44 1.76 3.48
C PHE A 39 7.13 2.46 3.09
N VAL A 40 7.07 3.78 3.29
CA VAL A 40 5.91 4.61 2.96
C VAL A 40 6.40 5.91 2.32
N VAL A 41 5.78 6.30 1.20
CA VAL A 41 5.94 7.61 0.58
C VAL A 41 4.61 8.34 0.64
N ASN A 42 4.63 9.58 1.12
CA ASN A 42 3.44 10.43 1.30
C ASN A 42 2.34 9.78 2.15
N GLY A 43 2.73 9.25 3.32
CA GLY A 43 1.85 8.58 4.30
C GLY A 43 0.74 9.45 4.92
N GLU A 44 0.50 10.64 4.38
CA GLU A 44 -0.52 11.59 4.86
C GLU A 44 -1.92 11.26 4.31
N VAL A 45 -2.01 10.45 3.24
CA VAL A 45 -3.29 10.12 2.58
C VAL A 45 -4.09 9.13 3.40
N THR A 46 -3.44 8.06 3.88
CA THR A 46 -4.08 7.03 4.70
C THR A 46 -3.56 7.00 6.14
N GLY A 47 -2.46 7.71 6.43
CA GLY A 47 -1.84 7.72 7.77
C GLY A 47 -0.93 6.52 8.04
N ARG A 48 -0.58 5.73 7.02
CA ARG A 48 0.23 4.53 7.18
C ARG A 48 1.66 4.82 7.59
N LYS A 49 2.21 3.94 8.43
CA LYS A 49 3.56 4.04 8.99
C LYS A 49 4.30 2.71 8.91
N VAL A 50 5.62 2.79 8.78
CA VAL A 50 6.52 1.64 8.85
C VAL A 50 6.29 0.86 10.14
N GLY A 51 6.26 -0.46 10.04
CA GLY A 51 5.97 -1.39 11.14
C GLY A 51 4.49 -1.75 11.32
N GLN A 52 3.56 -1.16 10.57
CA GLN A 52 2.16 -1.55 10.65
C GLN A 52 1.88 -2.90 9.96
N SER A 53 0.86 -3.61 10.46
CA SER A 53 0.44 -4.92 9.93
C SER A 53 -0.34 -4.79 8.61
N PHE A 54 -0.30 -5.87 7.81
CA PHE A 54 -1.09 -5.97 6.58
C PHE A 54 -2.55 -6.38 6.86
N ASP A 55 -2.86 -6.84 8.07
CA ASP A 55 -4.10 -7.55 8.44
C ASP A 55 -5.40 -6.82 8.08
N HIS A 56 -5.41 -5.49 8.14
CA HIS A 56 -6.58 -4.70 7.75
C HIS A 56 -6.93 -4.86 6.27
N LEU A 57 -5.93 -5.07 5.39
CA LEU A 57 -6.13 -5.30 3.96
C LEU A 57 -6.26 -6.77 3.60
N ILE A 58 -5.68 -7.70 4.39
CA ILE A 58 -5.79 -9.16 4.15
C ILE A 58 -7.24 -9.59 3.93
N ARG A 59 -8.17 -9.13 4.78
CA ARG A 59 -9.58 -9.49 4.65
C ARG A 59 -10.24 -8.93 3.39
N GLN A 60 -9.74 -7.84 2.85
CA GLN A 60 -10.30 -7.20 1.65
C GLN A 60 -9.63 -7.71 0.37
N VAL A 61 -8.36 -8.10 0.46
CA VAL A 61 -7.48 -8.44 -0.67
C VAL A 61 -7.42 -9.96 -0.90
N LEU A 62 -7.18 -10.75 0.15
CA LEU A 62 -6.99 -12.21 0.05
C LEU A 62 -8.30 -13.00 0.11
N LEU A 63 -9.38 -12.44 0.69
CA LEU A 63 -10.71 -13.08 0.68
C LEU A 63 -11.50 -12.80 -0.60
N ASN A 64 -10.98 -11.94 -1.49
CA ASN A 64 -11.60 -11.71 -2.78
C ASN A 64 -11.13 -12.80 -3.75
N THR A 65 -12.05 -13.67 -4.18
CA THR A 65 -11.77 -14.86 -5.01
C THR A 65 -11.18 -14.58 -6.40
N ASN A 66 -11.09 -13.30 -6.77
CA ASN A 66 -10.47 -12.80 -8.00
C ASN A 66 -9.03 -12.31 -7.81
N PHE A 67 -8.37 -12.59 -6.68
CA PHE A 67 -6.94 -12.37 -6.49
C PHE A 67 -6.12 -13.39 -7.30
N LYS A 68 -6.23 -13.31 -8.63
CA LYS A 68 -5.34 -13.99 -9.57
C LYS A 68 -4.28 -12.97 -10.00
N ASP A 69 -3.02 -13.39 -9.90
CA ASP A 69 -1.83 -12.67 -10.39
C ASP A 69 -1.20 -11.62 -9.45
N ASP A 70 -1.36 -11.73 -8.13
CA ASP A 70 -0.71 -10.86 -7.12
C ASP A 70 -0.94 -9.35 -7.31
N CYS A 71 -1.89 -9.00 -8.18
CA CYS A 71 -2.19 -7.66 -8.59
C CYS A 71 -3.69 -7.44 -8.45
N SER A 72 -4.04 -6.42 -7.69
CA SER A 72 -5.41 -6.09 -7.35
C SER A 72 -5.68 -4.67 -7.81
N VAL A 73 -6.19 -4.55 -9.04
CA VAL A 73 -6.44 -3.25 -9.68
C VAL A 73 -7.73 -2.66 -9.12
N SER A 74 -7.59 -1.55 -8.39
CA SER A 74 -8.65 -0.67 -7.88
C SER A 74 -9.46 -1.21 -6.70
N TYR A 75 -9.16 -0.69 -5.50
CA TYR A 75 -10.02 -0.83 -4.33
C TYR A 75 -10.30 0.53 -3.70
N TYR A 76 -11.52 0.64 -3.16
CA TYR A 76 -11.99 1.79 -2.41
C TYR A 76 -11.74 1.55 -0.94
N PHE A 77 -11.19 2.54 -0.24
CA PHE A 77 -11.23 2.56 1.22
C PHE A 77 -11.95 3.82 1.69
N GLU A 78 -12.82 3.63 2.68
CA GLU A 78 -13.43 4.71 3.45
C GLU A 78 -12.53 5.00 4.64
N THR A 79 -12.04 6.23 4.70
CA THR A 79 -11.43 6.76 5.92
C THR A 79 -12.46 6.78 7.06
N VAL A 80 -12.00 6.86 8.31
CA VAL A 80 -12.89 6.99 9.50
C VAL A 80 -13.87 8.18 9.39
N ASP A 81 -13.55 9.18 8.57
CA ASP A 81 -14.38 10.34 8.25
C ASP A 81 -15.30 10.15 7.01
N GLY A 82 -15.39 8.94 6.46
CA GLY A 82 -16.29 8.60 5.35
C GLY A 82 -15.84 9.08 3.96
N LYS A 83 -14.62 9.62 3.81
CA LYS A 83 -14.07 9.94 2.48
C LYS A 83 -13.59 8.68 1.77
N LYS A 84 -14.08 8.49 0.54
CA LYS A 84 -13.63 7.48 -0.42
C LYS A 84 -12.42 8.00 -1.19
N LEU A 85 -11.31 7.28 -1.12
CA LEU A 85 -10.09 7.58 -1.86
C LEU A 85 -9.82 6.50 -2.90
N ASN A 86 -9.42 6.92 -4.09
CA ASN A 86 -8.98 6.02 -5.16
C ASN A 86 -7.47 5.84 -5.05
N GLN A 87 -7.01 4.61 -4.80
CA GLN A 87 -5.58 4.30 -4.79
C GLN A 87 -5.24 3.45 -6.00
N TYR A 88 -4.32 3.95 -6.82
CA TYR A 88 -3.73 3.23 -7.92
C TYR A 88 -2.36 2.72 -7.45
N LEU A 89 -2.25 1.41 -7.22
CA LEU A 89 -0.96 0.74 -7.03
C LEU A 89 -0.52 0.20 -8.40
N GLN A 90 0.59 0.72 -8.92
CA GLN A 90 1.33 0.13 -10.06
C GLN A 90 2.32 -0.91 -9.54
#